data_AF-A0A382NW14-F1
#
_entry.id   AF-A0A382NW14-F1
#
_cell.length_a   1.000
_cell.length_b   1.000
_cell.length_c   1.000
_cell.angle_alpha   90.00
_cell.angle_beta   90.00
_cell.angle_gamma   90.00
#
_symmetry.space_group_name_H-M   'P 1'
#
loop_
_entity.id
_entity.type
_entity.pdbx_description
1 polymer ?
#
loop_
_entity_poly.entity_id
_entity_poly.type
_entity_poly.pdbx_seq_one_letter_code
_entity_poly.pdbx_strand_id
1 'polypeptide(L)' 'MKRILICGLSNSGKTTLAKRLAEILDNADWYNADKIRKKFKDWDFSPAGRKRQMKR' A
#
# COMPACT_ATOMS: atom_id res chain seq x y z
N MET A 1 3.85 1.01 -16.22
CA MET A 1 3.34 1.56 -14.95
C MET A 1 4.06 0.90 -13.78
N LYS A 2 4.68 1.68 -12.89
CA LYS A 2 5.37 1.16 -11.69
C LYS A 2 4.40 1.21 -10.50
N ARG A 3 4.48 0.23 -9.58
CA ARG A 3 3.67 0.18 -8.36
C ARG A 3 4.59 0.06 -7.14
N ILE A 4 4.27 0.80 -6.09
CA ILE A 4 5.03 0.82 -4.84
C ILE A 4 4.11 0.32 -3.72
N LEU A 5 4.42 -0.85 -3.17
CA LEU A 5 3.73 -1.38 -1.99
C LEU A 5 4.47 -0.96 -0.73
N ILE A 6 3.88 -0.06 0.05
CA ILE A 6 4.43 0.38 1.35
C ILE A 6 3.88 -0.51 2.46
N CYS A 7 4.76 -1.24 3.15
CA CYS A 7 4.44 -2.17 4.24
C CYS A 7 5.33 -1.92 5.46
N GLY A 8 4.90 -2.41 6.64
CA GLY A 8 5.60 -2.20 7.90
C GLY A 8 4.69 -2.26 9.12
N LEU A 9 5.29 -2.36 10.31
CA LEU A 9 4.58 -2.50 11.60
C LEU A 9 3.61 -1.36 11.88
N SER A 10 2.53 -1.62 12.61
CA SER A 10 1.60 -0.58 13.07
C SER A 10 2.35 0.62 13.65
N ASN A 11 1.88 1.83 13.36
CA ASN A 11 2.50 3.09 13.78
C ASN A 11 3.92 3.40 13.23
N SER A 12 4.47 2.62 12.30
CA SER A 12 5.80 2.88 11.69
C SER A 12 5.87 4.05 10.68
N GLY A 13 4.89 4.96 10.68
CA GLY A 13 4.89 6.13 9.78
C GLY A 13 4.53 5.89 8.30
N LYS A 14 4.05 4.69 7.93
CA LYS A 14 3.74 4.33 6.52
C LYS A 14 2.83 5.31 5.79
N THR A 15 1.76 5.76 6.47
CA THR A 15 0.79 6.70 5.89
C THR A 15 1.44 8.05 5.60
N THR A 16 2.31 8.51 6.50
CA THR A 16 3.07 9.75 6.32
C THR A 16 4.02 9.63 5.14
N LEU A 17 4.77 8.52 5.07
CA LEU A 17 5.68 8.25 3.95
C LEU A 17 4.93 8.20 2.60
N ALA A 18 3.80 7.49 2.54
CA ALA A 18 3.04 7.32 1.31
C ALA A 18 2.50 8.65 0.76
N LYS A 19 1.98 9.53 1.63
CA LYS A 19 1.49 10.85 1.23
C LYS A 19 2.62 11.74 0.71
N ARG A 20 3.73 11.84 1.46
CA ARG A 20 4.90 12.62 1.03
C ARG A 20 5.49 12.11 -0.27
N LEU A 21 5.54 10.79 -0.46
CA LEU A 21 6.05 10.21 -1.69
C LEU A 21 5.15 10.54 -2.89
N ALA A 22 3.83 10.53 -2.72
CA ALA A 22 2.90 10.93 -3.78
C ALA A 22 3.05 12.42 -4.14
N GLU A 23 3.22 13.30 -3.14
CA GLU A 23 3.53 14.73 -3.35
C GLU A 23 4.82 14.94 -4.16
N ILE A 24 5.87 14.16 -3.87
CA ILE A 24 7.18 14.28 -4.56
C ILE A 24 7.13 13.74 -5.99
N LEU A 25 6.36 12.67 -6.24
CA LEU A 25 6.33 12.00 -7.53
C LEU A 25 5.47 12.73 -8.58
N ASP A 26 4.67 13.72 -8.17
CA ASP A 26 3.80 14.64 -8.95
C ASP A 26 2.72 13.96 -9.83
N ASN A 27 2.98 12.75 -10.34
CA ASN A 27 2.09 11.93 -11.16
C ASN A 27 1.93 10.53 -10.53
N ALA A 28 1.54 10.50 -9.25
CA ALA A 28 1.35 9.25 -8.52
C ALA A 28 0.03 9.24 -7.74
N ASP A 29 -0.80 8.23 -8.00
CA ASP A 29 -1.97 7.95 -7.20
C ASP A 29 -1.60 7.23 -5.89
N TRP A 30 -2.13 7.73 -4.78
CA TRP A 30 -2.01 7.06 -3.48
C TRP A 30 -3.28 6.28 -3.13
N TYR A 31 -3.15 4.96 -3.00
CA TYR A 31 -4.22 4.08 -2.56
C TYR A 31 -4.02 3.61 -1.11
N ASN A 32 -5.04 3.80 -0.27
CA ASN A 32 -5.03 3.29 1.09
C ASN A 32 -5.28 1.77 1.11
N ALA A 33 -4.28 1.02 1.56
CA ALA A 33 -4.32 -0.44 1.59
C ALA A 33 -5.41 -1.01 2.51
N ASP A 34 -5.72 -0.36 3.63
CA ASP A 34 -6.76 -0.84 4.55
C ASP A 34 -8.15 -0.72 3.93
N LYS A 35 -8.41 0.36 3.17
CA LYS A 35 -9.66 0.52 2.40
C LYS A 35 -9.79 -0.57 1.33
N ILE A 36 -8.70 -0.89 0.63
CA ILE A 36 -8.68 -1.96 -0.39
C ILE A 36 -8.97 -3.32 0.27
N ARG A 37 -8.25 -3.67 1.35
CA ARG A 37 -8.46 -4.94 2.07
C ARG A 37 -9.88 -5.07 2.58
N LYS A 38 -10.47 -3.99 3.11
CA LYS A 38 -11.87 -3.97 3.54
C LYS A 38 -12.83 -4.19 2.37
N LYS A 39 -12.61 -3.54 1.22
CA LYS A 39 -13.44 -3.69 0.02
C LYS A 39 -13.46 -5.12 -0.51
N PHE A 40 -12.32 -5.81 -0.49
CA PHE A 40 -12.18 -7.17 -1.02
C PHE A 40 -12.23 -8.26 0.06
N LYS A 41 -12.42 -7.91 1.33
CA LYS A 41 -12.31 -8.81 2.50
C LYS A 41 -11.00 -9.63 2.50
N ASP A 42 -9.90 -9.06 2.02
CA ASP A 42 -8.61 -9.73 1.86
C ASP A 42 -7.63 -9.26 2.95
N TRP A 43 -7.46 -10.08 3.98
CA TRP A 43 -6.55 -9.84 5.11
C TRP A 43 -5.37 -10.82 5.12
N ASP A 44 -4.98 -11.37 3.97
CA ASP A 44 -3.87 -12.32 3.88
C ASP A 44 -2.52 -11.59 3.94
N PHE A 45 -1.86 -11.68 5.10
CA PHE A 45 -0.52 -11.10 5.32
C PHE A 45 0.63 -12.09 5.06
N SER A 46 0.36 -13.29 4.55
CA SER A 46 1.39 -14.26 4.17
C SER A 46 2.32 -13.69 3.08
N PRO A 47 3.54 -14.24 2.90
CA PRO A 47 4.42 -13.82 1.82
C PRO A 47 3.76 -13.88 0.43
N ALA A 48 2.96 -14.93 0.18
CA ALA A 48 2.18 -15.08 -1.04
C ALA A 48 1.08 -14.01 -1.15
N GLY A 49 0.36 -13.74 -0.05
CA GLY A 49 -0.64 -12.68 0.05
C GLY A 49 -0.08 -11.31 -0.29
N ARG A 50 1.06 -10.94 0.30
CA ARG A 50 1.75 -9.68 0.02
C ARG A 50 2.20 -9.57 -1.45
N LYS A 51 2.75 -10.66 -2.01
CA LYS A 51 3.15 -10.71 -3.43
C LYS A 51 1.96 -10.53 -4.37
N ARG A 52 0.79 -11.09 -4.03
CA ARG A 52 -0.46 -10.86 -4.78
C ARG A 52 -0.96 -9.42 -4.62
N GLN A 53 -0.96 -8.87 -3.40
CA GLN A 53 -1.38 -7.48 -3.13
C GLN A 53 -0.51 -6.45 -3.89
N MET A 54 0.80 -6.71 -4.06
CA MET A 54 1.69 -5.87 -4.87
C MET A 54 1.35 -5.88 -6.38
N LYS A 55 0.77 -6.99 -6.87
CA LYS A 55 0.47 -7.20 -8.30
C LYS A 55 -0.91 -6.70 -8.73
N ARG A 56 -1.76 -6.29 -7.79
CA ARG A 56 -3.05 -5.64 -8.05
C ARG A 56 -2.83 -4.15 -8.18
#